data_AF-A0A935G1H9-F1
#
_entry.id   AF-A0A935G1H9-F1
#
_cell.length_a   1.000
_cell.length_b   1.000
_cell.length_c   1.000
_cell.angle_alpha   90.00
_cell.angle_beta   90.00
_cell.angle_gamma   90.00
#
_symmetry.space_group_name_H-M   'P 1'
#
loop_
_entity.id
_entity.type
_entity.pdbx_description
1 polymer ?
#
loop_
_entity_poly.entity_id
_entity_poly.type
_entity_poly.pdbx_seq_one_letter_code
_entity_poly.pdbx_strand_id
1 'polypeptide(L)'
;MRRLFLALTMVLVCSFALAKESLRVFTWDGYVTPADVAAVNQVLTEKGYDIEVQVIAPYATGPEQMFEIIRSEKADVTFLTLNYIKMQNERTSKLLQTINTKSPRLGNYGKLRKELTALSMGMASDGPLYIPWGGGTYGIWANMKKLKKAELPVTVGDLWDARWKGKISLSHGQIQPNIALTLLALGKPPFLLNDLMVSNQRDQAFAVSDELQGKVNRLYGQVARFWDAAPDYGDDLLLTASYGIELARENANGGKWELVKLKEGSTVWLDTINFTKGLTGKKLEAAEIFANYFIGKDVQTRVVKELSMVAVSHLANSNPIIEADPEFFAERMFWPPYHQEAADLMRRLSNKAMRAAAN
;
A
#
# COMPACT_ATOMS: atom_id res chain seq x y z
N MET A 1 9.04 56.66 -64.24
CA MET A 1 8.51 56.52 -62.86
C MET A 1 8.39 55.04 -62.54
N ARG A 2 9.29 54.54 -61.69
CA ARG A 2 9.37 53.16 -61.19
C ARG A 2 8.22 52.91 -60.20
N ARG A 3 7.46 51.83 -60.33
CA ARG A 3 6.71 51.25 -59.21
C ARG A 3 6.98 49.75 -59.16
N LEU A 4 7.86 49.40 -58.22
CA LEU A 4 8.20 48.04 -57.82
C LEU A 4 7.06 47.56 -56.89
N PHE A 5 6.31 46.54 -57.30
CA PHE A 5 5.41 45.83 -56.39
C PHE A 5 6.18 44.65 -55.79
N LEU A 6 6.59 44.80 -54.53
CA LEU A 6 7.20 43.74 -53.74
C LEU A 6 6.08 42.93 -53.09
N ALA A 7 5.81 41.73 -53.59
CA ALA A 7 4.88 40.79 -52.97
C ALA A 7 5.61 40.10 -51.79
N LEU A 8 5.24 40.45 -50.57
CA LEU A 8 5.75 39.85 -49.34
C LEU A 8 4.90 38.61 -49.02
N THR A 9 5.40 37.42 -49.37
CA THR A 9 4.78 36.15 -49.00
C THR A 9 5.05 35.88 -47.52
N MET A 10 4.07 36.18 -46.67
CA MET A 10 4.11 35.89 -45.24
C MET A 10 3.89 34.38 -45.05
N VAL A 11 4.98 33.63 -44.84
CA VAL A 11 4.92 32.22 -44.44
C VAL A 11 4.40 32.17 -43.01
N LEU A 12 3.11 31.89 -42.87
CA LEU A 12 2.47 31.61 -41.59
C LEU A 12 2.96 30.21 -41.14
N VAL A 13 4.04 30.17 -40.35
CA VAL A 13 4.43 28.97 -39.64
C VAL A 13 3.41 28.79 -38.51
N CYS A 14 2.33 28.07 -38.80
CA CYS A 14 1.47 27.50 -37.77
C CYS A 14 2.31 26.50 -36.98
N SER A 15 2.90 26.95 -35.87
CA SER A 15 3.37 26.05 -34.81
C SER A 15 2.15 25.34 -34.25
N PHE A 16 1.78 24.20 -34.83
CA PHE A 16 0.97 23.21 -34.15
C PHE A 16 1.78 22.83 -32.92
N ALA A 17 1.40 23.35 -31.75
CA ALA A 17 1.83 22.77 -30.49
C ALA A 17 1.26 21.35 -30.47
N LEU A 18 2.08 20.39 -30.88
CA LEU A 18 1.79 18.97 -30.70
C LEU A 18 1.51 18.78 -29.20
N ALA A 19 0.34 18.26 -28.88
CA ALA A 19 -0.01 17.96 -27.51
C ALA A 19 1.00 16.91 -27.00
N LYS A 20 1.66 17.21 -25.86
CA LYS A 20 2.62 16.30 -25.24
C LYS A 20 2.00 14.94 -25.01
N GLU A 21 2.77 13.88 -25.19
CA GLU A 21 2.30 12.55 -24.83
C GLU A 21 2.11 12.44 -23.32
N SER A 22 1.00 11.84 -22.86
CA SER A 22 0.76 11.70 -21.42
C SER A 22 1.38 10.42 -20.85
N LEU A 23 2.19 10.56 -19.80
CA LEU A 23 2.55 9.48 -18.88
C LEU A 23 1.46 9.36 -17.81
N ARG A 24 0.57 8.38 -17.97
CA ARG A 24 -0.64 8.23 -17.16
C ARG A 24 -0.33 7.43 -15.90
N VAL A 25 -0.56 8.04 -14.75
CA VAL A 25 -0.25 7.49 -13.43
C VAL A 25 -1.53 7.19 -12.68
N PHE A 26 -1.73 5.93 -12.30
CA PHE A 26 -2.86 5.52 -11.45
C PHE A 26 -2.36 5.24 -10.03
N THR A 27 -2.91 5.93 -9.04
CA THR A 27 -2.36 5.89 -7.68
C THR A 27 -3.46 6.01 -6.61
N TRP A 28 -3.09 5.74 -5.37
CA TRP A 28 -3.90 6.04 -4.20
C TRP A 28 -3.95 7.55 -3.94
N ASP A 29 -4.97 7.99 -3.21
CA ASP A 29 -5.08 9.39 -2.81
C ASP A 29 -3.87 9.81 -1.94
N GLY A 30 -3.38 11.04 -2.13
CA GLY A 30 -2.23 11.60 -1.42
C GLY A 30 -0.84 11.08 -1.82
N TYR A 31 -0.74 10.04 -2.66
CA TYR A 31 0.54 9.43 -3.02
C TYR A 31 1.31 10.31 -4.00
N VAL A 32 0.64 10.77 -5.06
CA VAL A 32 1.19 11.69 -6.07
C VAL A 32 0.49 13.03 -5.93
N THR A 33 1.23 14.05 -5.51
CA THR A 33 0.69 15.41 -5.32
C THR A 33 0.88 16.26 -6.59
N PRO A 34 0.12 17.36 -6.75
CA PRO A 34 0.36 18.32 -7.83
C PRO A 34 1.79 18.89 -7.85
N ALA A 35 2.41 19.04 -6.67
CA ALA A 35 3.80 19.49 -6.56
C ALA A 35 4.78 18.44 -7.10
N ASP A 36 4.53 17.15 -6.82
CA ASP A 36 5.33 16.05 -7.38
C ASP A 36 5.24 16.03 -8.92
N VAL A 37 4.01 16.19 -9.46
CA VAL A 37 3.76 16.25 -10.90
C VAL A 37 4.51 17.41 -11.55
N ALA A 38 4.44 18.61 -10.97
CA ALA A 38 5.15 19.79 -11.46
C ALA A 38 6.68 19.57 -11.45
N ALA A 39 7.22 19.02 -10.37
CA ALA A 39 8.65 18.74 -10.24
C ALA A 39 9.14 17.72 -11.28
N VAL A 40 8.39 16.62 -11.50
CA VAL A 40 8.76 15.62 -12.51
C VAL A 40 8.63 16.22 -13.92
N ASN A 41 7.57 16.96 -14.22
CA ASN A 41 7.37 17.60 -15.53
C ASN A 41 8.47 18.62 -15.86
N GLN A 42 8.98 19.33 -14.84
CA GLN A 42 10.16 20.18 -15.00
C GLN A 42 11.39 19.35 -15.42
N VAL A 43 11.69 18.26 -14.70
CA VAL A 43 12.83 17.39 -15.02
C VAL A 43 12.69 16.77 -16.42
N LEU A 44 11.49 16.35 -16.82
CA LEU A 44 11.23 15.81 -18.15
C LEU A 44 11.49 16.88 -19.23
N THR A 45 10.99 18.10 -19.03
CA THR A 45 11.18 19.21 -19.97
C THR A 45 12.65 19.59 -20.11
N GLU A 46 13.38 19.73 -19.00
CA GLU A 46 14.83 20.04 -18.99
C GLU A 46 15.66 18.98 -19.72
N LYS A 47 15.22 17.71 -19.68
CA LYS A 47 15.87 16.60 -20.39
C LYS A 47 15.36 16.38 -21.82
N GLY A 48 14.49 17.26 -22.32
CA GLY A 48 13.99 17.23 -23.69
C GLY A 48 12.96 16.12 -23.97
N TYR A 49 12.21 15.69 -22.95
CA TYR A 49 11.08 14.77 -23.14
C TYR A 49 9.82 15.56 -23.50
N ASP A 50 9.18 15.17 -24.61
CA ASP A 50 7.86 15.69 -25.02
C ASP A 50 6.72 14.89 -24.36
N ILE A 51 6.85 14.68 -23.04
CA ILE A 51 5.96 13.86 -22.23
C ILE A 51 5.55 14.66 -20.99
N GLU A 52 4.29 14.53 -20.59
CA GLU A 52 3.74 15.14 -19.38
C GLU A 52 3.09 14.09 -18.47
N VAL A 53 3.35 14.16 -17.17
CA VAL A 53 2.72 13.32 -16.16
C VAL A 53 1.26 13.72 -15.98
N GLN A 54 0.36 12.73 -16.07
CA GLN A 54 -1.06 12.89 -15.81
C GLN A 54 -1.51 11.89 -14.75
N VAL A 55 -2.02 12.37 -13.61
CA VAL A 55 -2.65 11.50 -12.61
C VAL A 55 -4.08 11.20 -13.02
N ILE A 56 -4.44 9.92 -13.08
CA ILE A 56 -5.77 9.45 -13.50
C ILE A 56 -6.75 9.54 -12.32
N ALA A 57 -7.95 10.07 -12.58
CA ALA A 57 -9.08 10.05 -11.66
C ALA A 57 -10.17 9.06 -12.13
N PRO A 58 -10.99 8.50 -11.21
CA PRO A 58 -10.90 8.61 -9.75
C PRO A 58 -9.66 7.89 -9.20
N TYR A 59 -9.23 8.19 -7.97
CA TYR A 59 -8.12 7.49 -7.32
C TYR A 59 -8.43 6.01 -7.08
N ALA A 60 -7.37 5.24 -6.81
CA ALA A 60 -7.51 3.83 -6.49
C ALA A 60 -8.23 3.60 -5.16
N THR A 61 -9.11 2.60 -5.13
CA THR A 61 -9.86 2.19 -3.94
C THR A 61 -9.71 0.71 -3.61
N GLY A 62 -9.01 -0.07 -4.45
CA GLY A 62 -8.81 -1.50 -4.20
C GLY A 62 -8.21 -2.28 -5.37
N PRO A 63 -7.92 -3.57 -5.15
CA PRO A 63 -7.20 -4.42 -6.11
C PRO A 63 -7.99 -4.65 -7.41
N GLU A 64 -9.32 -4.81 -7.34
CA GLU A 64 -10.14 -5.04 -8.53
C GLU A 64 -10.13 -3.85 -9.49
N GLN A 65 -10.26 -2.63 -8.96
CA GLN A 65 -10.20 -1.41 -9.78
C GLN A 65 -8.81 -1.25 -10.41
N MET A 66 -7.74 -1.49 -9.64
CA MET A 66 -6.37 -1.44 -10.17
C MET A 66 -6.17 -2.44 -11.30
N PHE A 67 -6.63 -3.69 -11.12
CA PHE A 67 -6.56 -4.70 -12.17
C PHE A 67 -7.29 -4.26 -13.44
N GLU A 68 -8.51 -3.72 -13.31
CA GLU A 68 -9.33 -3.29 -14.46
C GLU A 68 -8.72 -2.11 -15.22
N ILE A 69 -8.11 -1.15 -14.52
CA ILE A 69 -7.39 -0.02 -15.13
C ILE A 69 -6.16 -0.50 -15.91
N ILE A 70 -5.36 -1.40 -15.31
CA ILE A 70 -4.18 -1.98 -15.96
C ILE A 70 -4.59 -2.80 -17.19
N ARG A 71 -5.59 -3.69 -17.04
CA ARG A 71 -6.10 -4.55 -18.11
C ARG A 71 -6.69 -3.76 -19.29
N SER A 72 -7.28 -2.60 -19.00
CA SER A 72 -7.85 -1.72 -20.03
C SER A 72 -6.80 -0.78 -20.65
N GLU A 73 -5.51 -0.97 -20.35
CA GLU A 73 -4.39 -0.16 -20.84
C GLU A 73 -4.57 1.33 -20.54
N LYS A 74 -5.25 1.67 -19.44
CA LYS A 74 -5.58 3.06 -19.07
C LYS A 74 -4.52 3.75 -18.23
N ALA A 75 -3.54 3.01 -17.72
CA ALA A 75 -2.41 3.52 -16.97
C ALA A 75 -1.09 3.03 -17.57
N ASP A 76 -0.03 3.81 -17.37
CA ASP A 76 1.34 3.47 -17.72
C ASP A 76 2.14 3.11 -16.45
N VAL A 77 1.95 3.89 -15.38
CA VAL A 77 2.56 3.68 -14.06
C VAL A 77 1.46 3.48 -13.02
N THR A 78 1.61 2.50 -12.14
CA THR A 78 0.65 2.24 -11.05
C THR A 78 1.32 2.16 -9.68
N PHE A 79 0.57 2.41 -8.62
CA PHE A 79 1.01 2.19 -7.24
C PHE A 79 0.32 0.97 -6.60
N LEU A 80 0.67 -0.26 -7.01
CA LEU A 80 0.03 -1.46 -6.44
C LEU A 80 0.56 -1.72 -5.02
N THR A 81 -0.33 -2.15 -4.13
CA THR A 81 0.09 -2.93 -2.96
C THR A 81 0.72 -4.23 -3.43
N LEU A 82 1.89 -4.57 -2.88
CA LEU A 82 2.77 -5.63 -3.35
C LEU A 82 2.04 -6.95 -3.58
N ASN A 83 1.15 -7.34 -2.67
CA ASN A 83 0.43 -8.59 -2.76
C ASN A 83 -0.56 -8.64 -3.93
N TYR A 84 -1.04 -7.50 -4.42
CA TYR A 84 -1.96 -7.41 -5.56
C TYR A 84 -1.32 -7.87 -6.86
N ILE A 85 0.01 -7.84 -6.97
CA ILE A 85 0.75 -8.27 -8.16
C ILE A 85 0.44 -9.73 -8.51
N LYS A 86 0.40 -10.62 -7.51
CA LYS A 86 0.18 -12.06 -7.68
C LYS A 86 -1.18 -12.57 -7.22
N MET A 87 -2.06 -11.69 -6.76
CA MET A 87 -3.46 -12.06 -6.48
C MET A 87 -4.17 -12.61 -7.71
N GLN A 88 -5.27 -13.33 -7.47
CA GLN A 88 -6.19 -13.83 -8.51
C GLN A 88 -5.46 -14.64 -9.61
N ASN A 89 -4.63 -15.61 -9.22
CA ASN A 89 -3.85 -16.45 -10.16
C ASN A 89 -2.93 -15.64 -11.06
N GLU A 90 -2.25 -14.65 -10.48
CA GLU A 90 -1.22 -13.87 -11.18
C GLU A 90 -1.73 -13.14 -12.43
N ARG A 91 -3.01 -12.72 -12.41
CA ARG A 91 -3.58 -11.99 -13.56
C ARG A 91 -2.93 -10.64 -13.76
N THR A 92 -2.67 -9.91 -12.67
CA THR A 92 -2.02 -8.59 -12.73
C THR A 92 -0.56 -8.69 -13.17
N SER A 93 0.22 -9.64 -12.64
CA SER A 93 1.64 -9.80 -12.99
C SER A 93 1.88 -9.96 -14.49
N LYS A 94 0.99 -10.67 -15.20
CA LYS A 94 1.05 -10.87 -16.66
C LYS A 94 0.88 -9.59 -17.49
N LEU A 95 0.33 -8.54 -16.86
CA LEU A 95 0.08 -7.23 -17.45
C LEU A 95 1.12 -6.18 -17.03
N LEU A 96 2.10 -6.57 -16.21
CA LEU A 96 3.23 -5.72 -15.82
C LEU A 96 4.48 -6.12 -16.63
N GLN A 97 5.45 -5.22 -16.70
CA GLN A 97 6.77 -5.52 -17.23
C GLN A 97 7.84 -5.43 -16.14
N THR A 98 8.92 -6.17 -16.34
CA THR A 98 10.05 -6.18 -15.41
C THR A 98 10.74 -4.82 -15.35
N ILE A 99 11.19 -4.47 -14.14
CA ILE A 99 11.92 -3.24 -13.89
C ILE A 99 13.39 -3.44 -14.21
N ASN A 100 13.93 -2.59 -15.07
CA ASN A 100 15.37 -2.51 -15.26
C ASN A 100 16.02 -1.78 -14.08
N THR A 101 16.32 -2.52 -13.00
CA THR A 101 16.91 -1.98 -11.77
C THR A 101 18.30 -1.36 -11.95
N LYS A 102 18.92 -1.57 -13.12
CA LYS A 102 20.21 -0.99 -13.52
C LYS A 102 20.07 0.19 -14.49
N SER A 103 18.85 0.65 -14.77
CA SER A 103 18.66 1.81 -15.64
C SER A 103 19.43 3.01 -15.10
N PRO A 104 20.17 3.76 -15.95
CA PRO A 104 20.85 4.98 -15.53
C PRO A 104 19.87 6.08 -15.07
N ARG A 105 18.56 5.91 -15.33
CA ARG A 105 17.50 6.85 -14.94
C ARG A 105 16.95 6.55 -13.54
N LEU A 106 17.22 5.36 -12.99
CA LEU A 106 16.84 4.89 -11.65
C LEU A 106 18.00 4.97 -10.64
N GLY A 107 18.75 6.07 -10.63
CA GLY A 107 19.94 6.24 -9.79
C GLY A 107 19.73 6.08 -8.27
N ASN A 108 18.50 6.31 -7.78
CA ASN A 108 18.12 6.13 -6.38
C ASN A 108 17.77 4.68 -6.02
N TYR A 109 17.62 3.77 -6.99
CA TYR A 109 17.21 2.37 -6.73
C TYR A 109 18.19 1.66 -5.78
N GLY A 110 19.49 1.89 -5.94
CA GLY A 110 20.52 1.32 -5.06
C GLY A 110 20.49 1.85 -3.61
N LYS A 111 19.63 2.82 -3.30
CA LYS A 111 19.42 3.36 -1.94
C LYS A 111 18.21 2.75 -1.24
N LEU A 112 17.43 1.93 -1.95
CA LEU A 112 16.33 1.16 -1.37
C LEU A 112 16.87 0.10 -0.41
N ARG A 113 16.06 -0.21 0.61
CA ARG A 113 16.27 -1.31 1.55
C ARG A 113 16.27 -2.63 0.81
N LYS A 114 17.36 -3.40 0.92
CA LYS A 114 17.57 -4.62 0.12
C LYS A 114 16.50 -5.66 0.39
N GLU A 115 16.10 -5.80 1.66
CA GLU A 115 15.05 -6.69 2.13
C GLU A 115 13.69 -6.43 1.47
N LEU A 116 13.46 -5.24 0.92
CA LEU A 116 12.22 -4.89 0.23
C LEU A 116 12.27 -5.05 -1.29
N THR A 117 13.46 -5.25 -1.88
CA THR A 117 13.62 -5.26 -3.36
C THR A 117 13.54 -6.65 -3.99
N ALA A 118 13.48 -7.71 -3.16
CA ALA A 118 13.56 -9.10 -3.60
C ALA A 118 12.43 -9.99 -3.04
N LEU A 119 11.33 -9.40 -2.57
CA LEU A 119 10.18 -10.14 -2.05
C LEU A 119 9.53 -10.98 -3.15
N SER A 120 9.44 -12.29 -2.93
CA SER A 120 9.01 -13.31 -3.90
C SER A 120 7.65 -13.04 -4.55
N MET A 121 6.73 -12.44 -3.79
CA MET A 121 5.38 -12.09 -4.24
C MET A 121 5.33 -10.96 -5.29
N GLY A 122 6.44 -10.24 -5.51
CA GLY A 122 6.59 -9.23 -6.58
C GLY A 122 7.54 -9.62 -7.71
N MET A 123 8.08 -10.84 -7.70
CA MET A 123 9.08 -11.28 -8.68
C MET A 123 8.44 -12.02 -9.86
N ALA A 124 8.89 -11.71 -11.08
CA ALA A 124 8.79 -12.58 -12.25
C ALA A 124 10.05 -13.45 -12.39
N SER A 125 10.09 -14.33 -13.39
CA SER A 125 11.23 -15.20 -13.66
C SER A 125 12.51 -14.44 -14.05
N ASP A 126 12.36 -13.27 -14.67
CA ASP A 126 13.43 -12.46 -15.26
C ASP A 126 13.73 -11.18 -14.47
N GLY A 127 13.01 -10.90 -13.38
CA GLY A 127 13.27 -9.74 -12.53
C GLY A 127 12.08 -9.29 -11.69
N PRO A 128 12.25 -8.20 -10.91
CA PRO A 128 11.15 -7.62 -10.14
C PRO A 128 10.13 -6.93 -11.06
N LEU A 129 8.84 -7.05 -10.73
CA LEU A 129 7.74 -6.33 -11.38
C LEU A 129 7.40 -5.00 -10.69
N TYR A 130 8.26 -4.56 -9.77
CA TYR A 130 7.95 -3.48 -8.85
C TYR A 130 9.21 -2.76 -8.38
N ILE A 131 9.00 -1.54 -7.90
CA ILE A 131 9.95 -0.74 -7.14
C ILE A 131 9.27 -0.44 -5.79
N PRO A 132 9.84 -0.83 -4.64
CA PRO A 132 9.33 -0.40 -3.33
C PRO A 132 9.16 1.12 -3.28
N TRP A 133 8.05 1.60 -2.70
CA TRP A 133 7.83 3.03 -2.53
C TRP A 133 7.54 3.45 -1.09
N GLY A 134 6.64 2.77 -0.41
CA GLY A 134 6.24 3.11 0.94
C GLY A 134 5.41 2.00 1.51
N GLY A 135 5.45 1.79 2.82
CA GLY A 135 4.66 0.74 3.43
C GLY A 135 4.23 1.10 4.84
N GLY A 136 3.65 0.14 5.52
CA GLY A 136 3.21 0.34 6.88
C GLY A 136 2.78 -0.97 7.50
N THR A 137 2.11 -0.85 8.63
CA THR A 137 1.55 -1.99 9.33
C THR A 137 0.05 -1.86 9.44
N TYR A 138 -0.65 -2.99 9.36
CA TYR A 138 -1.94 -3.08 10.01
C TYR A 138 -1.68 -3.41 11.48
N GLY A 139 -1.74 -2.38 12.31
CA GLY A 139 -1.36 -2.42 13.72
C GLY A 139 -2.49 -2.02 14.65
N ILE A 140 -2.24 -2.18 15.95
CA ILE A 140 -3.13 -1.66 17.01
C ILE A 140 -2.61 -0.30 17.46
N TRP A 141 -3.45 0.70 17.42
CA TRP A 141 -3.14 2.08 17.77
C TRP A 141 -3.87 2.45 19.06
N ALA A 142 -3.15 2.96 20.04
CA ALA A 142 -3.68 3.25 21.37
C ALA A 142 -3.86 4.75 21.60
N ASN A 143 -4.99 5.12 22.22
CA ASN A 143 -5.28 6.49 22.62
C ASN A 143 -4.49 6.88 23.89
N MET A 144 -3.33 7.47 23.70
CA MET A 144 -2.40 7.87 24.77
C MET A 144 -2.83 9.14 25.51
N LYS A 145 -3.96 9.76 25.15
CA LYS A 145 -4.62 10.72 26.07
C LYS A 145 -5.30 10.02 27.24
N LYS A 146 -5.75 8.78 27.02
CA LYS A 146 -6.56 8.01 27.98
C LYS A 146 -5.77 6.87 28.61
N LEU A 147 -4.76 6.37 27.91
CA LEU A 147 -3.91 5.26 28.34
C LEU A 147 -2.50 5.74 28.70
N LYS A 148 -1.90 5.06 29.67
CA LYS A 148 -0.45 5.11 29.95
C LYS A 148 0.25 3.93 29.30
N LYS A 149 1.57 4.05 29.08
CA LYS A 149 2.38 2.97 28.48
C LYS A 149 2.27 1.61 29.20
N ALA A 150 2.15 1.63 30.52
CA ALA A 150 2.00 0.41 31.33
C ALA A 150 0.63 -0.28 31.17
N GLU A 151 -0.34 0.38 30.55
CA GLU A 151 -1.70 -0.15 30.33
C GLU A 151 -1.88 -0.75 28.94
N LEU A 152 -0.90 -0.59 28.06
CA LEU A 152 -0.98 -1.08 26.69
C LEU A 152 -0.93 -2.61 26.64
N PRO A 153 -1.64 -3.23 25.68
CA PRO A 153 -1.46 -4.66 25.44
C PRO A 153 -0.01 -4.95 25.04
N VAL A 154 0.54 -6.02 25.58
CA VAL A 154 1.91 -6.49 25.32
C VAL A 154 1.90 -7.64 24.32
N THR A 155 0.83 -8.42 24.30
CA THR A 155 0.59 -9.52 23.35
C THR A 155 -0.69 -9.28 22.57
N VAL A 156 -0.80 -9.86 21.38
CA VAL A 156 -2.08 -9.85 20.64
C VAL A 156 -3.18 -10.55 21.44
N GLY A 157 -2.81 -11.54 22.25
CA GLY A 157 -3.71 -12.23 23.18
C GLY A 157 -4.42 -11.30 24.18
N ASP A 158 -3.77 -10.20 24.58
CA ASP A 158 -4.32 -9.23 25.55
C ASP A 158 -5.56 -8.51 25.02
N LEU A 159 -5.79 -8.48 23.70
CA LEU A 159 -6.99 -7.89 23.09
C LEU A 159 -8.30 -8.59 23.52
N TRP A 160 -8.21 -9.80 24.09
CA TRP A 160 -9.37 -10.53 24.64
C TRP A 160 -9.64 -10.21 26.11
N ASP A 161 -8.84 -9.37 26.77
CA ASP A 161 -9.10 -8.94 28.14
C ASP A 161 -10.39 -8.12 28.22
N ALA A 162 -11.21 -8.38 29.25
CA ALA A 162 -12.48 -7.71 29.48
C ALA A 162 -12.34 -6.18 29.60
N ARG A 163 -11.17 -5.66 29.98
CA ARG A 163 -10.90 -4.21 30.05
C ARG A 163 -11.08 -3.49 28.71
N TRP A 164 -10.92 -4.21 27.60
CA TRP A 164 -11.02 -3.69 26.24
C TRP A 164 -12.42 -3.80 25.63
N LYS A 165 -13.34 -4.51 26.31
CA LYS A 165 -14.71 -4.71 25.82
C LYS A 165 -15.39 -3.38 25.55
N GLY A 166 -15.93 -3.23 24.34
CA GLY A 166 -16.61 -2.02 23.90
C GLY A 166 -15.68 -0.82 23.73
N LYS A 167 -14.36 -1.04 23.59
CA LYS A 167 -13.36 0.03 23.42
C LYS A 167 -12.35 -0.22 22.28
N ILE A 168 -12.56 -1.29 21.52
CA ILE A 168 -11.75 -1.65 20.36
C ILE A 168 -12.54 -1.35 19.09
N SER A 169 -11.86 -0.80 18.07
CA SER A 169 -12.35 -0.68 16.70
C SER A 169 -11.57 -1.58 15.75
N LEU A 170 -12.26 -2.35 14.91
CA LEU A 170 -11.66 -3.28 13.91
C LEU A 170 -12.22 -3.05 12.50
N SER A 171 -11.50 -3.47 11.46
CA SER A 171 -12.02 -3.40 10.08
C SER A 171 -13.15 -4.41 9.84
N HIS A 172 -14.18 -4.01 9.12
CA HIS A 172 -15.16 -4.91 8.48
C HIS A 172 -14.97 -4.97 6.96
N GLY A 173 -14.56 -3.86 6.34
CA GLY A 173 -14.29 -3.80 4.89
C GLY A 173 -13.18 -4.77 4.46
N GLN A 174 -12.24 -5.06 5.36
CA GLN A 174 -11.19 -6.07 5.16
C GLN A 174 -11.11 -6.97 6.40
N ILE A 175 -11.54 -8.21 6.23
CA ILE A 175 -11.70 -9.18 7.32
C ILE A 175 -10.43 -9.94 7.65
N GLN A 176 -9.53 -10.08 6.67
CA GLN A 176 -8.30 -10.87 6.76
C GLN A 176 -7.39 -10.42 7.92
N PRO A 177 -7.23 -9.11 8.20
CA PRO A 177 -6.39 -8.65 9.31
C PRO A 177 -6.92 -9.09 10.67
N ASN A 178 -8.25 -9.17 10.84
CA ASN A 178 -8.85 -9.64 12.09
C ASN A 178 -8.59 -11.14 12.32
N ILE A 179 -8.58 -11.92 11.23
CA ILE A 179 -8.21 -13.33 11.28
C ILE A 179 -6.72 -13.48 11.58
N ALA A 180 -5.86 -12.66 10.99
CA ALA A 180 -4.43 -12.63 11.28
C ALA A 180 -4.16 -12.30 12.76
N LEU A 181 -4.83 -11.29 13.34
CA LEU A 181 -4.77 -11.00 14.78
C LEU A 181 -5.16 -12.22 15.63
N THR A 182 -6.21 -12.93 15.24
CA THR A 182 -6.67 -14.14 15.94
C THR A 182 -5.62 -15.25 15.89
N LEU A 183 -5.00 -15.47 14.73
CA LEU A 183 -3.91 -16.45 14.57
C LEU A 183 -2.69 -16.09 15.41
N LEU A 184 -2.26 -14.83 15.39
CA LEU A 184 -1.15 -14.34 16.21
C LEU A 184 -1.42 -14.51 17.70
N ALA A 185 -2.63 -14.21 18.17
CA ALA A 185 -3.05 -14.43 19.56
C ALA A 185 -3.02 -15.90 20.01
N LEU A 186 -2.98 -16.84 19.06
CA LEU A 186 -2.85 -18.28 19.30
C LEU A 186 -1.42 -18.79 19.05
N GLY A 187 -0.46 -17.89 18.81
CA GLY A 187 0.92 -18.24 18.49
C GLY A 187 1.09 -18.92 17.13
N LYS A 188 0.12 -18.77 16.21
CA LYS A 188 0.17 -19.34 14.87
C LYS A 188 0.61 -18.27 13.84
N PRO A 189 1.19 -18.67 12.69
CA PRO A 189 1.49 -17.74 11.62
C PRO A 189 0.25 -16.94 11.18
N PRO A 190 0.36 -15.61 10.94
CA PRO A 190 -0.79 -14.74 10.69
C PRO A 190 -1.57 -15.09 9.42
N PHE A 191 -0.95 -15.81 8.48
CA PHE A 191 -1.54 -16.15 7.18
C PHE A 191 -1.73 -17.66 6.98
N LEU A 192 -1.67 -18.46 8.05
CA LEU A 192 -1.71 -19.92 8.00
C LEU A 192 -2.85 -20.49 7.13
N LEU A 193 -4.06 -19.91 7.21
CA LEU A 193 -5.19 -20.37 6.39
C LEU A 193 -4.94 -20.20 4.89
N ASN A 194 -4.28 -19.11 4.51
CA ASN A 194 -3.89 -18.87 3.11
C ASN A 194 -2.81 -19.85 2.68
N ASP A 195 -1.78 -20.03 3.50
CA ASP A 195 -0.62 -20.88 3.19
C ASP A 195 -1.03 -22.34 2.99
N LEU A 196 -1.96 -22.82 3.82
CA LEU A 196 -2.55 -24.16 3.68
C LEU A 196 -3.36 -24.31 2.40
N MET A 197 -4.18 -23.30 2.03
CA MET A 197 -4.95 -23.35 0.79
C MET A 197 -4.06 -23.32 -0.46
N VAL A 198 -3.05 -22.45 -0.48
CA VAL A 198 -2.06 -22.39 -1.57
C VAL A 198 -1.29 -23.71 -1.69
N SER A 199 -1.00 -24.36 -0.56
CA SER A 199 -0.32 -25.66 -0.52
C SER A 199 -1.26 -26.86 -0.73
N ASN A 200 -2.52 -26.63 -1.12
CA ASN A 200 -3.56 -27.65 -1.32
C ASN A 200 -3.85 -28.54 -0.08
N GLN A 201 -3.62 -28.03 1.13
CA GLN A 201 -3.89 -28.70 2.40
C GLN A 201 -5.26 -28.27 2.97
N ARG A 202 -6.31 -28.50 2.17
CA ARG A 202 -7.67 -27.99 2.45
C ARG A 202 -8.24 -28.49 3.77
N ASP A 203 -8.13 -29.78 4.05
CA ASP A 203 -8.68 -30.39 5.27
C ASP A 203 -8.05 -29.79 6.53
N GLN A 204 -6.75 -29.53 6.50
CA GLN A 204 -6.05 -28.85 7.59
C GLN A 204 -6.51 -27.40 7.73
N ALA A 205 -6.73 -26.68 6.63
CA ALA A 205 -7.25 -25.32 6.67
C ALA A 205 -8.64 -25.28 7.32
N PHE A 206 -9.52 -26.25 7.02
CA PHE A 206 -10.82 -26.37 7.66
C PHE A 206 -10.71 -26.69 9.16
N ALA A 207 -9.86 -27.65 9.54
CA ALA A 207 -9.64 -27.99 10.95
C ALA A 207 -9.12 -26.79 11.77
N VAL A 208 -8.15 -26.04 11.21
CA VAL A 208 -7.67 -24.79 11.83
C VAL A 208 -8.81 -23.77 11.91
N SER A 209 -9.63 -23.62 10.86
CA SER A 209 -10.73 -22.65 10.89
C SER A 209 -11.77 -22.95 11.98
N ASP A 210 -12.05 -24.22 12.24
CA ASP A 210 -12.98 -24.63 13.30
C ASP A 210 -12.41 -24.29 14.70
N GLU A 211 -11.10 -24.52 14.92
CA GLU A 211 -10.40 -24.09 16.14
C GLU A 211 -10.46 -22.56 16.32
N LEU A 212 -10.31 -21.80 15.23
CA LEU A 212 -10.32 -20.35 15.25
C LEU A 212 -11.69 -19.76 15.58
N GLN A 213 -12.79 -20.39 15.14
CA GLN A 213 -14.12 -19.78 15.17
C GLN A 213 -14.50 -19.23 16.55
N GLY A 214 -14.27 -19.99 17.62
CA GLY A 214 -14.59 -19.54 18.98
C GLY A 214 -13.77 -18.33 19.42
N LYS A 215 -12.50 -18.24 18.99
CA LYS A 215 -11.61 -17.12 19.31
C LYS A 215 -11.99 -15.87 18.50
N VAL A 216 -12.35 -16.01 17.22
CA VAL A 216 -12.86 -14.91 16.38
C VAL A 216 -14.19 -14.37 16.95
N ASN A 217 -15.12 -15.25 17.34
CA ASN A 217 -16.39 -14.84 17.97
C ASN A 217 -16.13 -13.97 19.20
N ARG A 218 -15.23 -14.40 20.08
CA ARG A 218 -14.87 -13.63 21.27
C ARG A 218 -14.20 -12.30 20.93
N LEU A 219 -13.35 -12.24 19.90
CA LEU A 219 -12.76 -10.98 19.47
C LEU A 219 -13.84 -9.99 19.05
N TYR A 220 -14.77 -10.43 18.20
CA TYR A 220 -15.82 -9.57 17.67
C TYR A 220 -16.78 -9.12 18.77
N GLY A 221 -17.01 -9.95 19.78
CA GLY A 221 -17.74 -9.57 21.00
C GLY A 221 -17.02 -8.55 21.92
N GLN A 222 -15.73 -8.26 21.69
CA GLN A 222 -15.02 -7.16 22.37
C GLN A 222 -15.18 -5.83 21.63
N VAL A 223 -15.55 -5.85 20.36
CA VAL A 223 -15.50 -4.68 19.46
C VAL A 223 -16.64 -3.71 19.77
N ALA A 224 -16.29 -2.43 19.88
CA ALA A 224 -17.25 -1.34 20.01
C ALA A 224 -17.89 -1.01 18.67
N ARG A 225 -17.05 -0.92 17.63
CA ARG A 225 -17.46 -0.58 16.26
C ARG A 225 -16.56 -1.23 15.24
N PHE A 226 -17.16 -1.54 14.10
CA PHE A 226 -16.43 -1.93 12.91
C PHE A 226 -16.41 -0.79 11.90
N TRP A 227 -15.32 -0.65 11.16
CA TRP A 227 -15.19 0.35 10.10
C TRP A 227 -15.08 -0.28 8.72
N ASP A 228 -15.72 0.33 7.71
CA ASP A 228 -15.73 -0.18 6.34
C ASP A 228 -14.58 0.38 5.49
N ALA A 229 -14.57 1.70 5.28
CA ALA A 229 -13.62 2.35 4.38
C ALA A 229 -12.43 3.01 5.09
N ALA A 230 -12.68 3.68 6.21
CA ALA A 230 -11.67 4.40 6.98
C ALA A 230 -11.83 4.13 8.48
N PRO A 231 -10.73 4.00 9.23
CA PRO A 231 -10.78 3.79 10.67
C PRO A 231 -11.40 4.99 11.39
N ASP A 232 -12.07 4.68 12.49
CA ASP A 232 -12.64 5.67 13.40
C ASP A 232 -11.78 5.76 14.67
N TYR A 233 -11.58 6.99 15.15
CA TYR A 233 -10.81 7.35 16.33
C TYR A 233 -11.66 8.11 17.35
N GLY A 234 -12.93 7.74 17.46
CA GLY A 234 -13.88 8.29 18.42
C GLY A 234 -13.41 8.24 19.87
N ASP A 235 -13.92 9.18 20.67
CA ASP A 235 -13.48 9.35 22.07
C ASP A 235 -13.74 8.11 22.94
N ASP A 236 -14.77 7.33 22.70
CA ASP A 236 -15.06 6.11 23.47
C ASP A 236 -14.08 4.95 23.19
N LEU A 237 -13.25 5.07 22.15
CA LEU A 237 -12.25 4.06 21.79
C LEU A 237 -10.94 4.27 22.56
N LEU A 238 -10.36 3.14 22.99
CA LEU A 238 -9.01 3.10 23.56
C LEU A 238 -8.01 2.49 22.58
N LEU A 239 -8.47 1.57 21.72
CA LEU A 239 -7.64 0.88 20.73
C LEU A 239 -8.35 0.88 19.38
N THR A 240 -7.62 1.16 18.30
CA THR A 240 -8.11 1.05 16.93
C THR A 240 -7.14 0.20 16.12
N ALA A 241 -7.61 -0.86 15.47
CA ALA A 241 -6.83 -1.60 14.49
C ALA A 241 -6.96 -0.91 13.12
N SER A 242 -5.83 -0.53 12.50
CA SER A 242 -5.83 0.18 11.22
C SER A 242 -4.46 0.17 10.54
N TYR A 243 -4.40 0.68 9.30
CA TYR A 243 -3.18 0.93 8.55
C TYR A 243 -2.35 2.12 9.04
N GLY A 244 -2.96 2.99 9.85
CA GLY A 244 -2.29 4.13 10.47
C GLY A 244 -2.01 5.33 9.55
N ILE A 245 -2.43 5.29 8.29
CA ILE A 245 -2.17 6.36 7.30
C ILE A 245 -2.81 7.68 7.77
N GLU A 246 -3.95 7.59 8.44
CA GLU A 246 -4.74 8.73 8.90
C GLU A 246 -4.14 9.41 10.13
N LEU A 247 -3.20 8.77 10.84
CA LEU A 247 -2.79 9.18 12.18
C LEU A 247 -2.04 10.49 12.25
N ALA A 248 -1.27 10.85 11.22
CA ALA A 248 -0.65 12.16 11.14
C ALA A 248 -1.71 13.26 11.25
N ARG A 249 -2.81 13.11 10.50
CA ARG A 249 -3.94 14.05 10.54
C ARG A 249 -4.69 13.97 11.87
N GLU A 250 -4.99 12.78 12.37
CA GLU A 250 -5.72 12.63 13.64
C GLU A 250 -4.95 13.23 14.83
N ASN A 251 -3.63 13.05 14.87
CA ASN A 251 -2.78 13.63 15.91
C ASN A 251 -2.61 15.15 15.72
N ALA A 252 -2.55 15.65 14.48
CA ALA A 252 -2.56 17.09 14.20
C ALA A 252 -3.87 17.77 14.65
N ASN A 253 -5.00 17.07 14.56
CA ASN A 253 -6.30 17.51 15.08
C ASN A 253 -6.42 17.37 16.61
N GLY A 254 -5.30 17.19 17.29
CA GLY A 254 -5.20 17.11 18.74
C GLY A 254 -5.34 15.69 19.28
N GLY A 255 -5.46 14.65 18.47
CA GLY A 255 -5.35 13.26 18.92
C GLY A 255 -3.98 12.93 19.53
N LYS A 256 -3.89 11.78 20.20
CA LYS A 256 -2.60 11.23 20.64
C LYS A 256 -2.60 9.72 20.52
N TRP A 257 -2.59 9.25 19.29
CA TRP A 257 -2.62 7.84 18.93
C TRP A 257 -1.20 7.36 18.60
N GLU A 258 -0.80 6.26 19.24
CA GLU A 258 0.53 5.68 19.08
C GLU A 258 0.44 4.18 18.79
N LEU A 259 1.34 3.67 17.96
CA LEU A 259 1.42 2.24 17.65
C LEU A 259 1.75 1.45 18.92
N VAL A 260 0.97 0.39 19.18
CA VAL A 260 1.26 -0.54 20.25
C VAL A 260 2.32 -1.54 19.79
N LYS A 261 3.40 -1.66 20.57
CA LYS A 261 4.45 -2.66 20.34
C LYS A 261 4.04 -4.01 20.93
N LEU A 262 3.45 -4.86 20.10
CA LEU A 262 3.06 -6.24 20.45
C LEU A 262 4.26 -7.18 20.26
N LYS A 263 4.40 -8.19 21.13
CA LYS A 263 5.49 -9.18 21.05
C LYS A 263 5.49 -9.98 19.75
N GLU A 264 4.31 -10.28 19.23
CA GLU A 264 4.11 -11.01 17.98
C GLU A 264 4.39 -10.15 16.73
N GLY A 265 4.60 -8.85 16.91
CA GLY A 265 4.72 -7.87 15.83
C GLY A 265 3.36 -7.46 15.27
N SER A 266 3.35 -6.91 14.07
CA SER A 266 2.13 -6.55 13.35
C SER A 266 2.28 -6.89 11.88
N THR A 267 1.18 -7.25 11.22
CA THR A 267 1.25 -7.58 9.79
C THR A 267 1.55 -6.33 8.98
N VAL A 268 2.26 -6.47 7.86
CA VAL A 268 2.77 -5.36 7.07
C VAL A 268 2.30 -5.41 5.63
N TRP A 269 2.25 -4.24 5.03
CA TRP A 269 1.96 -4.02 3.62
C TRP A 269 3.04 -3.12 3.03
N LEU A 270 3.26 -3.26 1.73
CA LEU A 270 4.19 -2.45 0.96
C LEU A 270 3.49 -2.02 -0.30
N ASP A 271 3.43 -0.73 -0.54
CA ASP A 271 3.04 -0.17 -1.82
C ASP A 271 4.26 0.08 -2.69
N THR A 272 4.03 -0.12 -3.98
CA THR A 272 5.09 -0.28 -4.97
C THR A 272 4.76 0.50 -6.22
N ILE A 273 5.78 0.95 -6.94
CA ILE A 273 5.62 1.52 -8.28
C ILE A 273 5.79 0.38 -9.29
N ASN A 274 4.85 0.26 -10.22
CA ASN A 274 4.87 -0.76 -11.28
C ASN A 274 4.72 -0.11 -12.65
N PHE A 275 5.31 -0.75 -13.65
CA PHE A 275 5.17 -0.37 -15.05
C PHE A 275 4.26 -1.37 -15.75
N THR A 276 3.21 -0.85 -16.39
CA THR A 276 2.33 -1.69 -17.20
C THR A 276 3.07 -2.16 -18.45
N LYS A 277 2.68 -3.33 -18.95
CA LYS A 277 3.25 -3.91 -20.16
C LYS A 277 2.98 -2.99 -21.36
N GLY A 278 3.99 -2.83 -22.21
CA GLY A 278 3.90 -2.01 -23.42
C GLY A 278 4.58 -0.63 -23.29
N LEU A 279 5.01 -0.26 -22.08
CA LEU A 279 5.87 0.89 -21.88
C LEU A 279 7.22 0.67 -22.57
N THR A 280 7.50 1.47 -23.59
CA THR A 280 8.74 1.39 -24.39
C THR A 280 9.27 2.78 -24.73
N GLY A 281 10.49 2.83 -25.27
CA GLY A 281 11.09 4.07 -25.81
C GLY A 281 11.11 5.22 -24.80
N LYS A 282 10.83 6.43 -25.29
CA LYS A 282 10.85 7.67 -24.49
C LYS A 282 9.86 7.65 -23.33
N LYS A 283 8.73 6.97 -23.47
CA LYS A 283 7.72 6.86 -22.41
C LYS A 283 8.19 6.01 -21.23
N LEU A 284 8.86 4.88 -21.52
CA LEU A 284 9.50 4.06 -20.48
C LEU A 284 10.60 4.85 -19.76
N GLU A 285 11.45 5.58 -20.50
CA GLU A 285 12.47 6.43 -19.89
C GLU A 285 11.86 7.49 -18.96
N ALA A 286 10.73 8.09 -19.34
CA ALA A 286 9.99 9.04 -18.51
C ALA A 286 9.40 8.36 -17.26
N ALA A 287 8.87 7.14 -17.39
CA ALA A 287 8.38 6.34 -16.25
C ALA A 287 9.50 6.01 -15.25
N GLU A 288 10.72 5.72 -15.73
CA GLU A 288 11.89 5.51 -14.88
C GLU A 288 12.31 6.80 -14.15
N ILE A 289 12.29 7.95 -14.83
CA ILE A 289 12.58 9.26 -14.21
C ILE A 289 11.54 9.58 -13.13
N PHE A 290 10.26 9.37 -13.43
CA PHE A 290 9.17 9.49 -12.47
C PHE A 290 9.43 8.60 -11.26
N ALA A 291 9.65 7.30 -11.46
CA ALA A 291 9.86 6.37 -10.35
C ALA A 291 11.09 6.75 -9.50
N ASN A 292 12.18 7.19 -10.14
CA ASN A 292 13.39 7.64 -9.46
C ASN A 292 13.16 8.85 -8.52
N TYR A 293 12.30 9.78 -8.92
CA TYR A 293 11.89 10.91 -8.10
C TYR A 293 11.16 10.43 -6.83
N PHE A 294 10.21 9.49 -6.98
CA PHE A 294 9.39 8.99 -5.88
C PHE A 294 10.15 8.14 -4.84
N ILE A 295 11.27 7.53 -5.22
CA ILE A 295 12.19 6.84 -4.29
C ILE A 295 13.33 7.75 -3.80
N GLY A 296 13.31 9.03 -4.18
CA GLY A 296 14.26 10.05 -3.76
C GLY A 296 14.00 10.58 -2.35
N LYS A 297 14.97 11.35 -1.84
CA LYS A 297 15.00 11.84 -0.44
C LYS A 297 13.74 12.59 -0.03
N ASP A 298 13.28 13.54 -0.84
CA ASP A 298 12.19 14.44 -0.47
C ASP A 298 10.87 13.69 -0.35
N VAL A 299 10.53 12.88 -1.37
CA VAL A 299 9.33 12.04 -1.33
C VAL A 299 9.41 11.01 -0.21
N GLN A 300 10.55 10.35 0.00
CA GLN A 300 10.69 9.37 1.08
C GLN A 300 10.62 10.00 2.47
N THR A 301 11.04 11.25 2.63
CA THR A 301 10.84 12.02 3.86
C THR A 301 9.37 12.38 4.06
N ARG A 302 8.66 12.75 2.99
CA ARG A 302 7.22 13.04 3.02
C ARG A 302 6.39 11.81 3.40
N VAL A 303 6.71 10.63 2.83
CA VAL A 303 6.07 9.34 3.16
C VAL A 303 6.03 9.13 4.69
N VAL A 304 7.12 9.43 5.38
CA VAL A 304 7.18 9.29 6.85
C VAL A 304 6.41 10.38 7.58
N LYS A 305 6.54 11.64 7.16
CA LYS A 305 6.00 12.79 7.90
C LYS A 305 4.51 13.03 7.69
N GLU A 306 4.03 12.84 6.48
CA GLU A 306 2.69 13.27 6.06
C GLU A 306 1.74 12.10 5.87
N LEU A 307 2.24 10.91 5.53
CA LEU A 307 1.41 9.72 5.28
C LEU A 307 1.44 8.72 6.42
N SER A 308 2.17 8.99 7.51
CA SER A 308 2.35 8.06 8.65
C SER A 308 2.84 6.66 8.24
N MET A 309 3.53 6.58 7.11
CA MET A 309 4.09 5.36 6.54
C MET A 309 5.57 5.23 6.89
N VAL A 310 6.18 4.11 6.52
CA VAL A 310 7.63 3.94 6.60
C VAL A 310 8.28 4.10 5.23
N ALA A 311 9.41 4.81 5.21
CA ALA A 311 10.22 4.95 4.01
C ALA A 311 10.94 3.64 3.67
N VAL A 312 10.99 3.32 2.39
CA VAL A 312 11.68 2.15 1.84
C VAL A 312 13.13 2.45 1.46
N SER A 313 13.51 3.73 1.45
CA SER A 313 14.83 4.22 1.08
C SER A 313 15.62 4.68 2.30
N HIS A 314 16.93 4.42 2.30
CA HIS A 314 17.86 4.96 3.29
C HIS A 314 18.11 6.47 3.13
N LEU A 315 17.53 7.11 2.11
CA LEU A 315 17.65 8.55 1.89
C LEU A 315 16.73 9.39 2.79
N ALA A 316 15.67 8.80 3.36
CA ALA A 316 14.77 9.51 4.25
C ALA A 316 15.52 10.06 5.47
N ASN A 317 15.16 11.27 5.93
CA ASN A 317 15.84 11.90 7.07
C ASN A 317 15.69 11.12 8.38
N SER A 318 14.59 10.40 8.54
CA SER A 318 14.28 9.58 9.71
C SER A 318 13.28 8.52 9.32
N ASN A 319 13.28 7.38 10.00
CA ASN A 319 12.27 6.35 9.86
C ASN A 319 11.98 5.72 11.24
N PRO A 320 11.26 6.43 12.14
CA PRO A 320 11.19 6.09 13.55
C PRO A 320 10.63 4.69 13.85
N ILE A 321 9.67 4.23 13.04
CA ILE A 321 9.07 2.90 13.22
C ILE A 321 10.10 1.81 12.92
N ILE A 322 10.83 1.90 11.80
CA ILE A 322 11.88 0.94 11.46
C ILE A 322 13.09 1.06 12.40
N GLU A 323 13.44 2.27 12.84
CA GLU A 323 14.52 2.48 13.81
C GLU A 323 14.21 1.83 15.18
N ALA A 324 12.94 1.83 15.59
CA ALA A 324 12.48 1.19 16.83
C ALA A 324 12.28 -0.33 16.70
N ASP A 325 12.17 -0.83 15.47
CA ASP A 325 11.99 -2.24 15.13
C ASP A 325 12.68 -2.59 13.80
N PRO A 326 13.96 -3.02 13.84
CA PRO A 326 14.68 -3.43 12.64
C PRO A 326 14.06 -4.63 11.91
N GLU A 327 13.22 -5.43 12.59
CA GLU A 327 12.49 -6.56 12.01
C GLU A 327 11.08 -6.18 11.52
N PHE A 328 10.75 -4.88 11.48
CA PHE A 328 9.42 -4.39 11.09
C PHE A 328 8.91 -5.04 9.80
N PHE A 329 9.77 -5.16 8.79
CA PHE A 329 9.46 -5.79 7.50
C PHE A 329 9.92 -7.25 7.42
N ALA A 330 9.74 -8.02 8.47
CA ALA A 330 9.94 -9.47 8.40
C ALA A 330 9.06 -10.09 7.29
N GLU A 331 9.65 -10.88 6.39
CA GLU A 331 8.97 -11.43 5.21
C GLU A 331 7.66 -12.16 5.57
N ARG A 332 7.68 -12.93 6.66
CA ARG A 332 6.53 -13.69 7.20
C ARG A 332 5.32 -12.82 7.62
N MET A 333 5.52 -11.51 7.78
CA MET A 333 4.48 -10.57 8.22
C MET A 333 3.84 -9.83 7.05
N PHE A 334 4.36 -9.94 5.82
CA PHE A 334 3.75 -9.35 4.65
C PHE A 334 2.46 -10.04 4.27
N TRP A 335 1.43 -9.25 4.00
CA TRP A 335 0.17 -9.78 3.50
C TRP A 335 0.41 -10.57 2.21
N PRO A 336 -0.03 -11.84 2.14
CA PRO A 336 0.19 -12.65 0.96
C PRO A 336 -0.80 -12.26 -0.15
N PRO A 337 -0.53 -12.67 -1.40
CA PRO A 337 -1.57 -12.72 -2.43
C PRO A 337 -2.62 -13.75 -2.00
N TYR A 338 -3.75 -13.27 -1.49
CA TYR A 338 -4.78 -14.16 -0.93
C TYR A 338 -5.37 -15.08 -2.02
N HIS A 339 -5.38 -16.38 -1.73
CA HIS A 339 -6.09 -17.37 -2.52
C HIS A 339 -7.61 -17.22 -2.30
N GLN A 340 -8.40 -17.35 -3.37
CA GLN A 340 -9.85 -17.13 -3.31
C GLN A 340 -10.53 -18.02 -2.25
N GLU A 341 -10.18 -19.31 -2.21
CA GLU A 341 -10.77 -20.25 -1.25
C GLU A 341 -10.40 -19.91 0.21
N ALA A 342 -9.21 -19.34 0.45
CA ALA A 342 -8.82 -18.86 1.76
C ALA A 342 -9.63 -17.62 2.15
N ALA A 343 -9.82 -16.69 1.20
CA ALA A 343 -10.65 -15.50 1.40
C ALA A 343 -12.10 -15.88 1.73
N ASP A 344 -12.67 -16.87 1.03
CA ASP A 344 -14.03 -17.35 1.29
C ASP A 344 -14.15 -18.06 2.64
N LEU A 345 -13.14 -18.83 3.04
CA LEU A 345 -13.08 -19.45 4.36
C LEU A 345 -13.05 -18.40 5.47
N MET A 346 -12.17 -17.40 5.36
CA MET A 346 -12.09 -16.28 6.30
C MET A 346 -13.39 -15.48 6.36
N ARG A 347 -14.06 -15.28 5.21
CA ARG A 347 -15.38 -14.64 5.15
C ARG A 347 -16.45 -15.42 5.91
N ARG A 348 -16.45 -16.75 5.81
CA ARG A 348 -17.36 -17.59 6.61
C ARG A 348 -17.11 -17.44 8.11
N LEU A 349 -15.84 -17.42 8.55
CA LEU A 349 -15.47 -17.20 9.95
C LEU A 349 -15.97 -15.85 10.47
N SER A 350 -15.68 -14.78 9.72
CA SER A 350 -16.07 -13.41 10.06
C SER A 350 -17.59 -13.25 10.12
N ASN A 351 -18.34 -13.74 9.13
CA ASN A 351 -19.80 -13.66 9.10
C ASN A 351 -20.45 -14.43 10.27
N LYS A 352 -19.91 -15.58 10.66
CA LYS A 352 -20.36 -16.31 11.86
C LYS A 352 -20.09 -15.51 13.13
N ALA A 353 -18.92 -14.88 13.24
CA ALA A 353 -18.55 -14.07 14.39
C ALA A 353 -19.40 -12.78 14.52
N MET A 354 -19.68 -12.10 13.42
CA MET A 354 -20.58 -10.93 13.40
C MET A 354 -21.97 -11.28 13.92
N ARG A 355 -22.53 -12.41 13.48
CA ARG A 355 -23.83 -12.90 13.98
C ARG A 355 -23.79 -13.26 15.46
N ALA A 356 -22.69 -13.86 15.92
CA ALA A 356 -22.52 -14.20 17.32
C ALA A 356 -22.37 -12.98 18.24
N ALA A 357 -21.80 -11.87 17.74
CA ALA A 357 -21.63 -10.63 18.49
C ALA A 357 -22.90 -9.75 18.54
N ALA A 358 -23.85 -9.98 17.63
CA ALA A 358 -25.13 -9.28 17.59
C ALA A 358 -26.20 -9.88 18.54
N ASN A 359 -25.95 -11.09 19.06
CA ASN A 359 -26.76 -11.76 20.07
C ASN A 359 -26.15 -11.55 21.46
#